data_AF-A0A4R7C760-F1
#
_entry.id   AF-A0A4R7C760-F1
#
_cell.length_a   1.000
_cell.length_b   1.000
_cell.length_c   1.000
_cell.angle_alpha   90.00
_cell.angle_beta   90.00
_cell.angle_gamma   90.00
#
_symmetry.space_group_name_H-M   'P 1'
#
loop_
_entity.id
_entity.type
_entity.pdbx_description
1 polymer ?
#
loop_
_entity_poly.entity_id
_entity_poly.type
_entity_poly.pdbx_seq_one_letter_code
_entity_poly.pdbx_strand_id
1 'polypeptide(L)' 'MPTVSEPAEPIIAAILPRGCTALAEHLLSAILLDLADRGVRATPLGVIHYALTVGVPEDIAADLGRLVESQEEARLAA' A
#
# COMPACT_ATOMS: atom_id res chain seq x y z
N MET A 1 16.52 39.34 -2.38
CA MET A 1 16.70 37.87 -2.49
C MET A 1 15.42 37.21 -2.00
N PRO A 2 14.77 36.29 -2.74
CA PRO A 2 13.71 35.50 -2.15
C PRO A 2 14.32 34.27 -1.47
N THR A 3 14.12 34.15 -0.17
CA THR A 3 14.48 32.95 0.60
C THR A 3 13.39 31.92 0.39
N VAL A 4 13.69 30.86 -0.35
CA VAL A 4 12.82 29.68 -0.40
C VAL A 4 13.12 28.87 0.86
N SER A 5 12.20 28.90 1.82
CA SER A 5 12.18 27.93 2.92
C SER A 5 11.39 26.71 2.46
N GLU A 6 12.09 25.63 2.16
CA GLU A 6 11.48 24.31 2.13
C GLU A 6 11.44 23.79 3.57
N PRO A 7 10.27 23.42 4.13
CA PRO A 7 10.27 22.57 5.30
C PRO A 7 10.69 21.17 4.84
N ALA A 8 11.97 20.85 4.99
CA ALA A 8 12.47 19.49 4.93
C ALA A 8 12.04 18.76 6.20
N GLU A 9 10.75 18.42 6.30
CA GLU A 9 10.34 17.37 7.22
C GLU A 9 11.07 16.10 6.77
N PRO A 10 11.84 15.45 7.64
CA PRO A 10 12.46 14.18 7.30
C PRO A 10 11.33 13.20 7.06
N ILE A 11 11.12 12.82 5.79
CA ILE A 11 10.28 11.68 5.44
C ILE A 11 10.98 10.47 6.06
N ILE A 12 10.53 10.06 7.24
CA ILE A 12 10.92 8.79 7.85
C ILE A 12 10.28 7.72 6.98
N ALA A 13 10.98 7.31 5.92
CA ALA A 13 10.61 6.12 5.17
C ALA A 13 10.68 4.95 6.15
N ALA A 14 9.53 4.38 6.50
CA ALA A 14 9.48 3.18 7.31
C ALA A 14 10.28 2.10 6.55
N ILE A 15 11.45 1.75 7.06
CA ILE A 15 12.25 0.67 6.48
C ILE A 15 11.55 -0.63 6.88
N LEU A 16 10.65 -1.09 6.02
CA LEU A 16 10.04 -2.40 6.18
C LEU A 16 11.12 -3.47 5.91
N PRO A 17 11.41 -4.36 6.88
CA PRO A 17 12.34 -5.45 6.63
C PRO A 17 11.78 -6.38 5.55
N ARG A 18 12.59 -6.68 4.53
CA ARG A 18 12.23 -7.62 3.46
C ARG A 18 11.83 -8.97 4.06
N GLY A 19 10.84 -9.63 3.47
CA GLY A 19 10.36 -10.93 3.96
C GLY A 19 9.51 -10.89 5.24
N CYS A 20 9.16 -9.71 5.76
CA CYS A 20 8.15 -9.56 6.83
C CYS A 20 6.73 -9.63 6.22
N THR A 21 6.41 -10.72 5.55
CA THR A 21 5.16 -10.92 4.81
C THR A 21 3.93 -10.95 5.71
N ALA A 22 4.10 -11.29 6.99
CA ALA A 22 3.05 -11.18 8.02
C ALA A 22 2.49 -9.75 8.16
N LEU A 23 3.26 -8.72 7.75
CA LEU A 23 2.79 -7.34 7.77
C LEU A 23 1.82 -7.02 6.62
N ALA A 24 1.79 -7.83 5.56
CA ALA A 24 0.97 -7.58 4.38
C ALA A 24 -0.52 -7.47 4.73
N GLU A 25 -1.06 -8.32 5.59
CA GLU A 25 -2.49 -8.27 5.97
C GLU A 25 -2.86 -6.96 6.71
N HIS A 26 -1.96 -6.49 7.58
CA HIS A 26 -2.15 -5.23 8.30
C HIS A 26 -2.02 -4.02 7.38
N LEU A 27 -1.03 -4.03 6.46
CA LEU A 27 -0.87 -2.99 5.46
C LEU A 27 -2.04 -2.95 4.47
N LEU A 28 -2.55 -4.12 4.07
CA LEU A 28 -3.70 -4.21 3.19
C LEU A 28 -4.90 -3.48 3.81
N SER A 29 -5.18 -3.74 5.09
CA SER A 29 -6.28 -3.07 5.79
C SER A 29 -6.15 -1.55 5.78
N ALA A 30 -4.94 -1.03 6.00
CA ALA A 30 -4.66 0.41 5.94
C ALA A 30 -4.83 0.99 4.53
N ILE A 31 -4.33 0.28 3.51
CA ILE A 31 -4.44 0.70 2.10
C ILE A 31 -5.91 0.69 1.65
N LEU A 32 -6.67 -0.35 1.99
CA LEU A 32 -8.09 -0.44 1.64
C LEU A 32 -8.90 0.70 2.26
N LEU A 33 -8.58 1.09 3.49
CA LEU A 33 -9.25 2.22 4.16
C LEU A 33 -8.95 3.55 3.47
N ASP A 34 -7.68 3.83 3.13
CA ASP A 34 -7.30 5.06 2.41
C ASP A 34 -7.90 5.11 1.00
N LEU A 35 -7.90 3.99 0.27
CA LEU A 35 -8.55 3.92 -1.04
C LEU A 35 -10.07 4.13 -0.95
N ALA A 36 -10.72 3.58 0.08
CA ALA A 36 -12.14 3.78 0.32
C ALA A 36 -12.49 5.24 0.65
N ASP A 37 -11.67 5.92 1.46
CA ASP A 37 -11.82 7.34 1.78
C ASP A 37 -11.73 8.23 0.52
N ARG A 38 -10.89 7.82 -0.44
CA ARG A 38 -10.75 8.47 -1.75
C ARG A 38 -11.82 8.06 -2.76
N GLY A 39 -12.74 7.15 -2.41
CA GLY A 39 -13.75 6.61 -3.32
C GLY A 39 -13.16 5.76 -4.45
N VAL A 40 -11.94 5.26 -4.29
CA VAL A 40 -11.24 4.43 -5.28
C VAL A 40 -11.48 2.97 -4.98
N ARG A 41 -11.93 2.21 -5.98
CA ARG A 41 -12.05 0.76 -5.85
C ARG A 41 -10.65 0.13 -5.77
N ALA A 42 -10.40 -0.63 -4.72
CA ALA A 42 -9.20 -1.46 -4.63
C ALA A 42 -9.26 -2.59 -5.66
N THR A 43 -8.29 -2.59 -6.58
CA THR A 43 -8.00 -3.71 -7.49
C THR A 43 -6.61 -4.26 -7.15
N PRO A 44 -6.28 -5.52 -7.48
CA PRO A 44 -4.97 -6.08 -7.18
C PRO A 44 -3.82 -5.20 -7.70
N LEU A 45 -3.90 -4.77 -8.96
CA LEU A 45 -2.92 -3.88 -9.56
C LEU A 45 -2.92 -2.48 -8.94
N GLY A 46 -4.09 -1.95 -8.56
CA GLY A 46 -4.20 -0.66 -7.89
C GLY A 46 -3.55 -0.66 -6.51
N VAL A 47 -3.70 -1.74 -5.74
CA VAL A 47 -3.07 -1.91 -4.43
C VAL A 47 -1.55 -2.09 -4.56
N ILE A 48 -1.07 -2.87 -5.53
CA ILE A 48 0.37 -2.99 -5.82
C ILE A 48 0.97 -1.62 -6.14
N HIS A 49 0.35 -0.87 -7.07
CA HIS A 49 0.83 0.44 -7.48
C HIS A 49 0.83 1.44 -6.31
N TYR A 50 -0.25 1.46 -5.51
CA TYR A 50 -0.33 2.30 -4.32
C TYR A 50 0.79 1.96 -3.33
N ALA A 51 0.98 0.68 -3.00
CA ALA A 51 1.99 0.21 -2.07
C ALA A 51 3.41 0.64 -2.48
N LEU A 52 3.76 0.45 -3.77
CA LEU A 52 5.05 0.90 -4.31
C LEU A 52 5.22 2.42 -4.23
N THR A 53 4.15 3.19 -4.47
CA THR A 53 4.18 4.67 -4.41
C THR A 53 4.48 5.18 -3.01
N VAL A 54 4.00 4.49 -1.96
CA VAL A 54 4.24 4.86 -0.56
C VAL A 54 5.49 4.20 0.04
N GLY A 55 6.32 3.56 -0.79
CA GLY A 55 7.62 3.01 -0.39
C GLY A 55 7.58 1.61 0.21
N VAL A 56 6.48 0.86 0.03
CA VAL A 56 6.43 -0.55 0.44
C VAL A 56 7.36 -1.38 -0.47
N PRO A 57 8.18 -2.29 0.09
CA PRO A 57 9.00 -3.21 -0.69
C PRO A 57 8.19 -4.02 -1.71
N GLU A 58 8.77 -4.26 -2.89
CA GLU A 58 8.12 -4.95 -4.01
C GLU A 58 7.61 -6.35 -3.66
N ASP A 59 8.35 -7.10 -2.82
CA ASP A 59 7.94 -8.42 -2.33
C ASP A 59 6.64 -8.35 -1.53
N ILE A 60 6.53 -7.38 -0.63
CA ILE A 60 5.33 -7.15 0.18
C ILE A 60 4.19 -6.60 -0.70
N ALA A 61 4.48 -5.71 -1.64
CA ALA A 61 3.48 -5.21 -2.58
C ALA A 61 2.86 -6.34 -3.43
N ALA A 62 3.68 -7.29 -3.88
CA ALA A 62 3.19 -8.46 -4.61
C ALA A 62 2.30 -9.37 -3.73
N ASP A 63 2.64 -9.56 -2.45
CA ASP A 63 1.79 -10.27 -1.49
C ASP A 63 0.44 -9.57 -1.30
N LEU A 64 0.44 -8.24 -1.16
CA LEU A 64 -0.78 -7.44 -1.05
C LEU A 64 -1.71 -7.64 -2.26
N GLY A 65 -1.15 -7.65 -3.48
CA GLY A 65 -1.93 -7.91 -4.69
C GLY A 65 -2.61 -9.27 -4.69
N ARG A 66 -1.89 -10.33 -4.30
CA ARG A 66 -2.43 -11.70 -4.18
C ARG A 66 -3.54 -11.81 -3.13
N LEU A 67 -3.41 -11.10 -2.01
CA LEU A 67 -4.44 -11.06 -0.97
C LEU A 67 -5.73 -10.40 -1.46
N VAL A 68 -5.64 -9.34 -2.27
CA VAL A 68 -6.83 -8.71 -2.88
C VAL A 68 -7.48 -9.65 -3.88
N GLU A 69 -6.68 -10.32 -4.71
CA GLU A 69 -7.17 -11.29 -5.69
C GLU A 69 -7.94 -12.44 -5.02
N SER A 70 -7.38 -13.03 -3.95
CA SER A 70 -8.05 -14.11 -3.22
C SER A 70 -9.34 -13.65 -2.51
N GLN A 71 -9.40 -12.41 -2.02
CA GLN A 71 -10.62 -11.83 -1.46
C GLN A 71 -11.68 -11.57 -2.54
N GLU A 72 -11.28 -11.11 -3.73
CA GLU A 72 -12.21 -10.93 -4.86
C GLU A 72 -12.76 -12.28 -5.33
N GLU A 73 -11.92 -13.31 -5.44
CA GLU A 73 -12.35 -14.68 -5.77
C GLU A 73 -13.32 -15.24 -4.73
N ALA A 74 -13.01 -15.11 -3.44
CA ALA A 74 -13.89 -15.57 -2.36
C ALA A 74 -15.25 -14.86 -2.38
N ARG A 75 -15.28 -13.56 -2.75
CA ARG A 75 -16.51 -12.80 -2.88
C ARG A 75 -17.35 -13.22 -4.09
N LEU A 76 -16.71 -13.62 -5.20
CA LEU A 76 -17.39 -14.07 -6.41
C LEU A 76 -17.99 -15.48 -6.27
N ALA A 77 -17.44 -16.29 -5.37
CA ALA A 77 -17.91 -17.65 -5.10
C ALA A 77 -19.03 -17.75 -4.04
N ALA A 78 -19.33 -16.65 -3.33
CA ALA A 78 -20.36 -16.55 -2.29
C ALA A 78 -21.67 -15.97 -2.85
#